data_AF-A0AAV2I6B5-F1
#
_entry.id   AF-A0AAV2I6B5-F1
#
_cell.length_a   1.000
_cell.length_b   1.000
_cell.length_c   1.000
_cell.angle_alpha   90.00
_cell.angle_beta   90.00
_cell.angle_gamma   90.00
#
_symmetry.space_group_name_H-M   'P 1'
#
loop_
_entity.id
_entity.type
_entity.pdbx_description
1 polymer ?
#
loop_
_entity_poly.entity_id
_entity_poly.type
_entity_poly.pdbx_seq_one_letter_code
_entity_poly.pdbx_strand_id
1 'polypeptide(L)' 'MNAFMIFSKRHRAMVHERHPNQDNRTVSKILGEWWYALGPDEKQRYHDLAAKVQKIYI' A
#
# COMPACT_ATOMS: atom_id res chain seq x y z
N MET A 1 0.71 -12.10 1.33
CA MET A 1 0.48 -10.67 1.03
C MET A 1 1.76 -9.91 1.34
N ASN A 2 2.29 -9.08 0.43
CA ASN A 2 3.53 -8.32 0.68
C ASN A 2 3.24 -6.93 1.29
N ALA A 3 4.29 -6.24 1.76
CA ALA A 3 4.18 -4.93 2.42
C ALA A 3 3.44 -3.89 1.56
N PHE A 4 3.77 -3.83 0.27
CA PHE A 4 3.13 -2.96 -0.70
C PHE A 4 1.63 -3.26 -0.89
N MET A 5 1.22 -4.54 -0.91
CA MET A 5 -0.19 -4.92 -1.03
C MET A 5 -1.01 -4.50 0.20
N ILE A 6 -0.44 -4.61 1.40
CA ILE A 6 -1.08 -4.14 2.64
C ILE A 6 -1.24 -2.61 2.59
N PHE A 7 -0.18 -1.91 2.20
CA PHE A 7 -0.21 -0.46 2.01
C PHE A 7 -1.26 -0.03 0.97
N SER A 8 -1.21 -0.64 -0.21
CA SER A 8 -2.12 -0.38 -1.34
C SER A 8 -3.58 -0.59 -0.91
N LYS A 9 -3.90 -1.70 -0.24
CA LYS A 9 -5.26 -1.97 0.24
C LYS A 9 -5.79 -0.89 1.19
N ARG A 10 -4.93 -0.35 2.07
CA ARG A 10 -5.31 0.70 3.03
C ARG A 10 -5.49 2.07 2.37
N HIS A 11 -4.62 2.42 1.43
CA HIS A 11 -4.58 3.76 0.84
C HIS A 11 -5.44 3.90 -0.42
N ARG A 12 -5.86 2.79 -1.03
CA ARG A 12 -6.68 2.81 -2.24
C ARG A 12 -7.96 3.61 -2.09
N ALA A 13 -8.66 3.49 -0.95
CA ALA A 13 -9.85 4.27 -0.67
C ALA A 13 -9.56 5.78 -0.65
N MET A 14 -8.45 6.19 0.01
CA MET A 14 -8.02 7.58 0.05
C MET A 14 -7.61 8.11 -1.33
N VAL A 15 -6.93 7.32 -2.15
CA VAL A 15 -6.60 7.71 -3.52
C VAL A 15 -7.87 7.88 -4.35
N HIS A 16 -8.87 7.02 -4.16
CA HIS A 16 -10.15 7.11 -4.86
C HIS A 16 -10.96 8.34 -4.43
N GLU A 17 -10.90 8.72 -3.15
CA GLU A 17 -11.54 9.93 -2.63
C GLU A 17 -10.88 11.20 -3.17
N ARG A 18 -9.55 11.24 -3.25
CA ARG A 18 -8.80 12.39 -3.80
C ARG A 18 -8.84 12.46 -5.32
N HIS A 19 -8.95 11.32 -5.99
CA HIS A 19 -8.97 11.21 -7.43
C HIS A 19 -10.17 10.37 -7.89
N PRO A 20 -11.40 10.91 -7.75
CA PRO A 20 -12.60 10.22 -8.19
C PRO A 20 -12.55 9.99 -9.70
N ASN A 21 -13.15 8.89 -10.18
CA ASN A 21 -13.22 8.48 -11.59
C ASN A 21 -11.86 8.16 -12.25
N GLN A 22 -10.80 7.93 -11.48
CA GLN A 22 -9.53 7.44 -12.04
C GLN A 22 -9.52 5.93 -12.23
N ASP A 23 -8.92 5.51 -13.34
CA ASP A 23 -8.73 4.09 -13.65
C ASP A 23 -7.79 3.40 -12.66
N ASN A 24 -7.96 2.09 -12.46
CA ASN A 24 -7.10 1.28 -11.61
C ASN A 24 -5.60 1.40 -11.96
N ARG A 25 -5.26 1.59 -13.24
CA ARG A 25 -3.89 1.82 -13.67
C ARG A 25 -3.32 3.10 -13.06
N THR A 26 -4.07 4.19 -13.09
CA THR A 26 -3.65 5.47 -12.51
C THR A 26 -3.57 5.37 -10.99
N VAL A 27 -4.56 4.76 -10.34
CA VAL A 27 -4.56 4.52 -8.89
C VAL A 27 -3.33 3.71 -8.47
N SER A 28 -2.97 2.67 -9.22
CA SER A 28 -1.80 1.84 -8.93
C SER A 28 -0.48 2.62 -9.07
N LYS A 29 -0.39 3.54 -10.04
CA LYS A 29 0.78 4.43 -10.18
C LYS A 29 0.91 5.36 -8.98
N ILE A 30 -0.18 6.04 -8.59
CA ILE A 30 -0.20 6.95 -7.44
C ILE A 30 0.20 6.21 -6.16
N LEU A 31 -0.37 5.02 -5.92
CA LEU A 31 -0.01 4.20 -4.77
C LEU A 31 1.46 3.77 -4.82
N GLY A 32 2.01 3.49 -6.00
CA GLY A 32 3.44 3.23 -6.19
C GLY A 32 4.29 4.43 -5.75
N GLU A 33 3.97 5.62 -6.24
CA GLU A 33 4.68 6.85 -5.88
C GLU A 33 4.61 7.16 -4.38
N TRP A 34 3.43 7.02 -3.77
CA TRP A 34 3.27 7.21 -2.33
C TRP A 34 4.08 6.19 -1.55
N TRP A 35 4.08 4.92 -1.99
CA TRP A 35 4.91 3.89 -1.37
C TRP A 35 6.40 4.24 -1.46
N TYR A 36 6.87 4.74 -2.60
CA TYR A 36 8.27 5.18 -2.75
C TYR A 36 8.59 6.37 -1.86
N ALA A 37 7.65 7.31 -1.69
CA ALA A 37 7.77 8.49 -0.86
C ALA A 37 7.76 8.19 0.65
N LEU A 38 7.29 7.01 1.08
CA LEU A 38 7.34 6.63 2.50
C LEU A 38 8.79 6.54 3.01
N GLY A 39 8.98 7.04 4.23
CA GLY A 39 10.23 6.91 4.96
C GLY A 39 10.60 5.46 5.29
N PRO A 40 11.87 5.21 5.64
CA PRO A 40 12.36 3.88 6.00
C PRO A 40 11.59 3.26 7.18
N ASP A 41 11.29 4.03 8.22
CA ASP A 41 10.51 3.58 9.40
C ASP A 41 9.09 3.14 9.04
N GLU A 42 8.42 3.89 8.17
CA GLU A 42 7.06 3.57 7.74
C GLU A 42 7.04 2.32 6.87
N LYS A 43 7.96 2.22 5.91
CA LYS A 43 8.15 1.00 5.11
C LYS A 43 8.41 -0.19 6.02
N GLN A 44 9.28 -0.05 7.01
CA GLN A 44 9.61 -1.11 7.96
C GLN A 44 8.37 -1.60 8.72
N ARG A 45 7.46 -0.71 9.14
CA ARG A 45 6.17 -1.08 9.74
C ARG A 45 5.31 -1.94 8.82
N TYR A 46 5.22 -1.60 7.53
CA TYR A 46 4.48 -2.41 6.56
C TYR A 46 5.16 -3.75 6.27
N HIS A 47 6.49 -3.79 6.28
CA HIS A 47 7.23 -5.04 6.18
C HIS A 47 7.00 -5.96 7.39
N ASP A 48 6.99 -5.43 8.61
CA ASP A 48 6.65 -6.19 9.83
C ASP A 48 5.20 -6.71 9.78
N LEU A 49 4.25 -5.87 9.35
CA LEU A 49 2.86 -6.27 9.13
C LEU A 49 2.74 -7.39 8.09
N ALA A 50 3.48 -7.30 6.98
CA ALA A 50 3.49 -8.34 5.97
C ALA A 50 4.08 -9.65 6.49
N ALA A 51 5.15 -9.59 7.27
CA ALA A 51 5.75 -10.74 7.91
C ALA A 51 4.79 -11.41 8.91
N LYS A 52 4.06 -10.62 9.71
CA LYS A 52 3.02 -11.13 10.62
C LYS A 52 1.88 -11.82 9.86
N VAL A 53 1.38 -11.19 8.78
CA VAL A 53 0.32 -11.79 7.96
C VAL A 53 0.81 -13.07 7.29
N GLN A 54 2.04 -13.14 6.77
CA GLN A 54 2.59 -14.40 6.25
C GLN A 54 2.65 -15.49 7.31
N LYS A 55 3.04 -15.18 8.54
CA LYS A 55 3.10 -16.15 9.65
C LYS A 55 1.73 -16.66 10.10
N ILE A 56 0.65 -15.90 9.93
CA ILE A 56 -0.71 -16.33 10.34
C ILE A 56 -1.32 -17.31 9.34
N TYR A 57 -0.86 -17.29 8.09
CA TYR A 57 -1.40 -18.11 7.00
C TYR A 57 -0.47 -19.30 6.61
N ILE A 58 0.56 -19.57 7.41
CA ILE A 58 1.41 -20.78 7.37
C ILE A 58 1.14 -21.54 8.67
#